data_AF-A0A9E3VSU3-F1
#
_entry.id   AF-A0A9E3VSU3-F1
#
_cell.length_a   1.000
_cell.length_b   1.000
_cell.length_c   1.000
_cell.angle_alpha   90.00
_cell.angle_beta   90.00
_cell.angle_gamma   90.00
#
_symmetry.space_group_name_H-M   'P 1'
#
loop_
_entity.id
_entity.type
_entity.pdbx_description
1 polymer ?
#
loop_
_entity_poly.entity_id
_entity_poly.type
_entity_poly.pdbx_seq_one_letter_code
_entity_poly.pdbx_strand_id
1 'polypeptide(L)'
;MKRILIALIVIVALAGTKVMAQGCGGDAPDEGIKIFGFLQSQYEYQMTDPSSNTFSFERARIGAMGKIPYDFSYYVVLEMSPFISANPYLLDAFITYDRFENARISVGAFKTPFGMEVNTS
;
A
#
# COMPACT_ATOMS: atom_id res chain seq x y z
N MET A 1 -33.98 8.24 -17.44
CA MET A 1 -32.63 7.62 -17.48
C MET A 1 -31.52 8.56 -17.05
N LYS A 2 -31.29 9.73 -17.71
CA LYS A 2 -30.25 10.71 -17.30
C LYS A 2 -30.31 11.15 -15.82
N ARG A 3 -31.50 11.38 -15.27
CA ARG A 3 -31.68 11.79 -13.85
C ARG A 3 -31.27 10.70 -12.85
N ILE A 4 -31.46 9.43 -13.20
CA ILE A 4 -31.07 8.28 -12.37
C ILE A 4 -29.54 8.11 -12.41
N LEU A 5 -28.93 8.30 -13.58
CA LEU A 5 -27.48 8.28 -13.76
C LEU A 5 -26.78 9.38 -12.95
N ILE A 6 -27.33 10.59 -12.96
CA ILE A 6 -26.81 11.72 -12.17
C ILE A 6 -26.94 11.44 -10.66
N ALA A 7 -28.06 10.88 -10.22
CA ALA A 7 -28.24 10.50 -8.82
C ALA A 7 -27.23 9.43 -8.36
N LEU A 8 -26.95 8.43 -9.21
CA LEU A 8 -25.96 7.39 -8.94
C LEU A 8 -24.53 7.96 -8.80
N ILE A 9 -24.14 8.87 -9.69
CA ILE A 9 -22.82 9.53 -9.64
C ILE A 9 -22.68 10.36 -8.36
N VAL A 10 -23.73 11.08 -7.95
CA VAL A 10 -23.74 11.88 -6.72
C VAL A 10 -23.65 11.00 -5.47
N ILE A 11 -24.29 9.83 -5.45
CA ILE A 11 -24.20 8.87 -4.35
C ILE A 11 -22.79 8.28 -4.23
N VAL A 12 -22.13 7.97 -5.35
CA VAL A 12 -20.73 7.50 -5.36
C VAL A 12 -19.77 8.60 -4.90
N ALA A 13 -20.02 9.86 -5.27
CA ALA A 13 -19.20 10.99 -4.84
C ALA A 13 -19.37 11.36 -3.35
N LEU A 14 -20.56 11.12 -2.78
CA LEU A 14 -20.86 11.36 -1.36
C LEU A 14 -20.54 10.19 -0.45
N ALA A 15 -20.28 8.99 -1.00
CA ALA A 15 -19.72 7.87 -0.28
C ALA A 15 -18.25 8.16 0.03
N GLY A 16 -18.02 9.04 1.02
CA GLY A 16 -16.71 9.37 1.55
C GLY A 16 -16.03 8.11 2.05
N THR A 17 -15.23 7.51 1.18
CA THR A 17 -14.34 6.43 1.55
C THR A 17 -13.35 7.03 2.54
N LYS A 18 -13.23 6.42 3.72
CA LYS A 18 -12.05 6.58 4.57
C LYS A 18 -10.88 6.03 3.74
N VAL A 19 -10.33 6.84 2.85
CA VAL A 19 -9.11 6.50 2.11
C VAL A 19 -8.00 6.56 3.15
N MET A 20 -7.78 5.43 3.81
CA MET A 20 -6.54 5.14 4.52
C MET A 20 -5.49 5.06 3.40
N ALA A 21 -5.00 6.22 2.96
CA ALA A 21 -4.01 6.33 1.88
C ALA A 21 -2.66 5.68 2.28
N GLN A 22 -2.51 5.38 3.57
CA GLN A 22 -1.39 4.64 4.10
C GLN A 22 -1.78 3.17 4.12
N GLY A 23 -1.34 2.43 3.10
CA GLY A 23 -1.31 0.98 3.08
C GLY A 23 -0.38 0.35 4.12
N CYS A 24 -0.09 1.08 5.21
CA CYS A 24 0.52 0.54 6.40
C CYS A 24 -0.58 -0.26 7.08
N GLY A 25 -0.57 -1.58 6.90
CA GLY A 25 -1.30 -2.45 7.82
C GLY A 25 -0.91 -2.02 9.22
N GLY A 26 -1.84 -1.45 10.00
CA GLY A 26 -1.58 -1.02 11.38
C GLY A 26 -1.04 -2.17 12.23
N ASP A 27 -0.79 -1.98 13.53
CA ASP A 27 0.01 -2.91 14.34
C ASP A 27 -0.21 -4.42 14.05
N ALA A 28 0.91 -5.15 14.00
CA ALA A 28 0.91 -6.58 13.79
C ALA A 28 0.03 -7.23 14.88
N PRO A 29 -0.89 -8.13 14.49
CA PRO A 29 -1.78 -8.76 15.46
C PRO A 29 -0.96 -9.55 16.49
N ASP A 30 -1.42 -9.54 17.74
CA ASP A 30 -0.78 -10.29 18.82
C ASP A 30 -0.85 -11.80 18.60
N GLU A 31 -1.88 -12.26 17.89
CA GLU A 31 -2.03 -13.64 17.47
C GLU A 31 -2.35 -13.73 15.97
N GLY A 32 -1.64 -14.63 15.28
CA GLY A 32 -1.90 -14.97 13.88
C GLY A 32 -1.23 -14.06 12.86
N ILE A 33 -1.68 -14.20 11.61
CA ILE A 33 -1.13 -13.50 10.44
C ILE A 33 -2.15 -12.48 9.97
N LYS A 34 -1.76 -11.21 9.87
CA LYS A 34 -2.55 -10.17 9.23
C LYS A 34 -2.04 -9.96 7.81
N ILE A 35 -2.90 -10.28 6.86
CA ILE A 35 -2.69 -9.99 5.44
C ILE A 35 -3.31 -8.63 5.16
N PHE A 36 -2.56 -7.75 4.52
CA PHE A 36 -3.02 -6.42 4.12
C PHE A 36 -2.57 -6.14 2.69
N GLY A 37 -3.15 -5.13 2.06
CA GLY A 37 -2.81 -4.76 0.70
C GLY A 37 -3.70 -3.65 0.19
N PHE A 38 -3.30 -3.05 -0.91
CA PHE A 38 -4.08 -2.02 -1.59
C PHE A 38 -3.76 -1.98 -3.07
N LEU A 39 -4.73 -1.49 -3.84
CA LEU A 39 -4.62 -1.24 -5.26
C LEU A 39 -4.88 0.24 -5.50
N GLN A 40 -3.99 0.90 -6.24
CA GLN A 40 -4.15 2.28 -6.68
C GLN A 40 -4.22 2.26 -8.20
N SER A 41 -5.42 2.40 -8.74
CA SER A 41 -5.63 2.57 -10.18
C SER A 41 -5.42 4.03 -10.58
N GLN A 42 -4.82 4.24 -11.74
CA GLN A 42 -4.57 5.55 -12.31
C GLN A 42 -5.02 5.58 -13.77
N TYR A 43 -5.74 6.63 -14.12
CA TYR A 43 -6.08 6.97 -15.50
C TYR A 43 -5.35 8.24 -15.87
N GLU A 44 -4.47 8.17 -16.86
CA GLU A 44 -3.73 9.29 -17.37
C GLU A 44 -4.21 9.66 -18.78
N TYR A 45 -4.48 10.95 -18.98
CA TYR A 45 -4.78 11.52 -20.29
C TYR A 45 -3.70 12.53 -20.64
N GLN A 46 -2.90 12.22 -21.65
CA GLN A 46 -1.82 13.09 -22.11
C GLN A 46 -2.34 13.95 -23.27
N MET A 47 -2.31 15.28 -23.07
CA MET A 47 -2.72 16.25 -24.08
C MET A 47 -1.59 16.54 -25.09
N THR A 48 -1.04 15.48 -25.68
CA THR A 48 -0.06 15.53 -26.77
C THR A 48 -0.76 15.48 -28.14
N ASP A 49 -0.01 15.73 -29.22
CA ASP A 49 -0.45 15.46 -30.60
C ASP A 49 0.45 14.36 -31.19
N PRO A 50 -0.04 13.11 -31.35
CA PRO A 50 -1.40 12.63 -31.10
C PRO A 50 -1.73 12.49 -29.60
N SER A 51 -3.01 12.61 -29.26
CA SER A 51 -3.47 12.43 -27.88
C SER A 51 -3.37 10.96 -27.47
N SER A 52 -2.91 10.72 -26.25
CA SER A 52 -2.77 9.36 -25.71
C SER A 52 -3.51 9.24 -24.38
N ASN A 53 -4.09 8.07 -24.14
CA ASN A 53 -4.72 7.72 -22.88
C ASN A 53 -4.19 6.38 -22.38
N THR A 54 -3.82 6.33 -21.11
CA THR A 54 -3.26 5.14 -20.48
C THR A 54 -4.01 4.84 -19.19
N PHE A 55 -4.45 3.60 -19.03
CA PHE A 55 -4.94 3.10 -17.76
C PHE A 55 -3.90 2.15 -17.18
N SER A 56 -3.49 2.39 -15.93
CA SER A 56 -2.50 1.56 -15.25
C SER A 56 -2.80 1.44 -13.76
N PHE A 57 -2.07 0.57 -13.08
CA PHE A 57 -2.09 0.48 -11.63
C PHE A 57 -0.79 1.06 -11.10
N GLU A 58 -0.84 2.26 -10.51
CA GLU A 58 0.33 2.94 -9.97
C GLU A 58 0.94 2.15 -8.80
N ARG A 59 0.09 1.54 -7.96
CA ARG A 59 0.50 0.66 -6.85
C ARG A 59 -0.37 -0.58 -6.82
N ALA A 60 0.27 -1.73 -6.64
CA ALA A 60 -0.43 -2.97 -6.33
C ALA A 60 0.39 -3.71 -5.29
N ARG A 61 0.00 -3.58 -4.02
CA ARG A 61 0.75 -4.16 -2.91
C ARG A 61 -0.06 -5.19 -2.16
N ILE A 62 0.60 -6.27 -1.82
CA ILE A 62 0.12 -7.26 -0.85
C ILE A 62 1.21 -7.50 0.17
N GLY A 63 0.84 -7.55 1.43
CA GLY A 63 1.74 -7.76 2.53
C GLY A 63 1.16 -8.67 3.60
N ALA A 64 2.06 -9.25 4.38
CA ALA A 64 1.75 -10.07 5.53
C ALA A 64 2.64 -9.64 6.69
N MET A 65 2.04 -9.56 7.87
CA MET A 65 2.74 -9.26 9.10
C MET A 65 2.12 -10.02 10.26
N GLY A 66 2.93 -10.23 11.28
CA GLY A 66 2.51 -10.90 12.49
C GLY A 66 3.62 -10.89 13.54
N LYS A 67 3.27 -11.39 14.72
CA LYS A 67 4.24 -11.61 15.80
C LYS A 67 4.58 -13.09 15.88
N ILE A 68 5.89 -13.36 15.91
CA ILE A 68 6.43 -14.64 16.34
C ILE A 68 6.49 -14.57 17.87
N PRO A 69 6.22 -15.66 18.61
CA PRO A 69 6.21 -15.65 20.08
C PRO A 69 7.43 -14.93 20.69
N TYR A 70 7.22 -14.35 21.87
CA TYR A 70 8.16 -13.50 22.62
C TYR A 70 8.25 -12.07 22.09
N ASP A 71 9.33 -11.75 21.39
CA ASP A 71 9.80 -10.37 21.16
C ASP A 71 10.15 -10.11 19.67
N PHE A 72 9.57 -10.89 18.74
CA PHE A 72 9.87 -10.82 17.33
C PHE A 72 8.63 -10.54 16.48
N SER A 73 8.71 -9.51 15.64
CA SER A 73 7.70 -9.22 14.62
C SER A 73 8.29 -9.37 13.23
N TYR A 74 7.47 -9.81 12.26
CA TYR A 74 7.86 -9.88 10.86
C TYR A 74 6.93 -9.03 10.00
N TYR A 75 7.49 -8.48 8.93
CA TYR A 75 6.77 -7.66 7.97
C TYR A 75 7.30 -7.92 6.57
N VAL A 76 6.41 -8.34 5.66
CA VAL A 76 6.73 -8.66 4.28
C VAL A 76 5.72 -8.01 3.35
N VAL A 77 6.18 -7.31 2.32
CA VAL A 77 5.37 -6.64 1.30
C VAL A 77 5.92 -6.90 -0.09
N LEU A 78 5.05 -7.32 -0.99
CA LEU A 78 5.31 -7.48 -2.42
C LEU A 78 4.67 -6.31 -3.17
N GLU A 79 5.42 -5.72 -4.11
CA GLU A 79 4.92 -4.78 -5.10
C GLU A 79 4.76 -5.52 -6.43
N MET A 80 3.55 -5.44 -6.99
CA MET A 80 3.14 -6.12 -8.22
C MET A 80 2.70 -5.14 -9.31
N SER A 81 2.87 -3.83 -9.09
CA SER A 81 2.48 -2.81 -10.06
C SER A 81 3.36 -2.87 -11.31
N PRO A 82 2.78 -3.01 -12.53
CA PRO A 82 3.51 -2.91 -13.78
C PRO A 82 3.97 -1.48 -14.11
N PHE A 83 3.45 -0.48 -13.39
CA PHE A 83 3.83 0.92 -13.55
C PHE A 83 5.20 1.23 -12.92
N ILE A 84 5.49 0.62 -11.76
CA ILE A 84 6.77 0.82 -11.06
C ILE A 84 7.85 -0.11 -11.58
N SER A 85 7.51 -1.37 -11.84
CA SER A 85 8.45 -2.37 -12.34
C SER A 85 7.74 -3.35 -13.25
N ALA A 86 8.38 -3.75 -14.35
CA ALA A 86 7.82 -4.76 -15.25
C ALA A 86 7.61 -6.12 -14.57
N ASN A 87 8.38 -6.41 -13.51
CA ASN A 87 8.29 -7.65 -12.74
C ASN A 87 7.90 -7.37 -11.28
N PRO A 88 7.08 -8.23 -10.67
CA PRO A 88 6.82 -8.19 -9.23
C PRO A 88 8.12 -8.29 -8.44
N TYR A 89 8.25 -7.51 -7.37
CA TYR A 89 9.44 -7.50 -6.52
C TYR A 89 9.10 -7.38 -5.04
N LEU A 90 10.06 -7.77 -4.21
CA LEU A 90 9.98 -7.68 -2.75
C LEU A 90 10.27 -6.24 -2.33
N LEU A 91 9.25 -5.55 -1.83
CA LEU A 91 9.35 -4.14 -1.45
C LEU A 91 10.01 -4.00 -0.08
N ASP A 92 9.43 -4.67 0.92
CA ASP A 92 9.93 -4.69 2.29
C ASP A 92 9.86 -6.14 2.79
N ALA A 93 10.92 -6.60 3.45
CA ALA A 93 10.99 -7.91 4.08
C ALA A 93 11.99 -7.85 5.23
N PHE A 94 11.48 -7.68 6.44
CA PHE A 94 12.32 -7.54 7.62
C PHE A 94 11.70 -8.22 8.84
N ILE A 95 12.59 -8.55 9.77
CA ILE A 95 12.27 -9.03 11.10
C ILE A 95 12.70 -7.96 12.08
N THR A 96 11.85 -7.66 13.04
CA THR A 96 12.12 -6.68 14.09
C THR A 96 12.11 -7.36 15.44
N TYR A 97 13.12 -7.05 16.24
CA TYR A 97 13.16 -7.35 17.66
C TYR A 97 12.63 -6.13 18.43
N ASP A 98 11.52 -6.30 19.13
CA ASP A 98 10.72 -5.23 19.74
C ASP A 98 10.46 -5.40 21.24
N ARG A 99 11.35 -6.09 21.96
CA ARG A 99 11.29 -6.28 23.42
C ARG A 99 11.16 -4.98 24.22
N PHE A 100 11.80 -3.90 23.76
CA PHE A 100 11.80 -2.61 24.45
C PHE A 100 10.88 -1.63 23.72
N GLU A 101 9.98 -0.96 24.44
CA GLU A 101 9.06 0.00 23.85
C GLU A 101 9.77 1.14 23.11
N ASN A 102 10.96 1.53 23.59
CA ASN A 102 11.71 2.68 23.11
C ASN A 102 12.83 2.33 22.13
N ALA A 103 13.13 1.04 21.91
CA ALA A 103 14.23 0.60 21.07
C ALA A 103 13.83 -0.63 20.26
N ARG A 104 13.85 -0.48 18.94
CA ARG A 104 13.56 -1.55 17.99
C ARG A 104 14.78 -1.79 17.12
N ILE A 105 15.11 -3.05 16.90
CA ILE A 105 16.20 -3.45 16.02
C ILE A 105 15.59 -4.24 14.87
N SER A 106 15.68 -3.72 13.66
CA SER A 106 15.14 -4.34 12.45
C SER A 106 16.26 -4.79 11.53
N VAL A 107 16.15 -6.01 11.00
CA VAL A 107 17.11 -6.58 10.06
C VAL A 107 16.34 -7.14 8.85
N GLY A 108 16.77 -6.75 7.65
CA GLY A 108 16.18 -7.21 6.40
C GLY A 108 16.26 -6.18 5.29
N ALA A 109 15.42 -6.34 4.28
CA ALA A 109 15.22 -5.37 3.22
C ALA A 109 14.12 -4.40 3.63
N PHE A 110 14.42 -3.11 3.66
CA PHE A 110 13.44 -2.06 3.90
C PHE A 110 13.77 -0.84 3.03
N LYS A 111 12.75 -0.06 2.67
CA LYS A 111 12.94 1.25 2.05
C LYS A 111 13.89 2.10 2.89
N THR A 112 14.87 2.73 2.27
CA THR A 112 15.76 3.69 2.94
C THR A 112 14.92 4.83 3.55
N PRO A 113 14.96 5.05 4.87
CA PRO A 113 14.11 6.01 5.56
C PRO A 113 14.67 7.44 5.41
N PHE A 114 14.79 7.90 4.18
CA PHE A 114 15.26 9.24 3.86
C PHE A 114 14.08 10.07 3.35
N GLY A 115 13.64 11.02 4.18
CA GLY A 115 12.52 11.90 3.86
C GLY A 115 11.16 11.37 4.32
N MET A 116 10.29 12.31 4.70
CA MET A 116 8.96 12.01 5.24
C MET A 116 8.00 11.44 4.18
N GLU A 117 8.20 11.82 2.91
CA GLU A 117 7.46 11.30 1.78
C GLU A 117 7.63 9.77 1.65
N VAL A 118 8.87 9.30 1.73
CA VAL A 118 9.21 7.89 1.54
C VAL A 118 8.67 7.03 2.69
N ASN A 119 8.68 7.55 3.92
CA ASN A 119 8.13 6.87 5.09
C ASN A 119 6.59 6.78 5.09
N THR A 120 5.91 7.59 4.27
CA THR A 120 4.44 7.64 4.23
C THR A 120 3.86 6.87 3.02
N SER A 121 4.72 6.41 2.10
CA SER A 121 4.37 5.90 0.75
C SER A 121 4.24 4.39 0.62
#